data_AF-A0A534IB51-F1
#
_entry.id   AF-A0A534IB51-F1
#
_cell.length_a   1.000
_cell.length_b   1.000
_cell.length_c   1.000
_cell.angle_alpha   90.00
_cell.angle_beta   90.00
_cell.angle_gamma   90.00
#
_symmetry.space_group_name_H-M   'P 1'
#
loop_
_entity.id
_entity.type
_entity.pdbx_description
1 polymer ?
#
loop_
_entity_poly.entity_id
_entity_poly.type
_entity_poly.pdbx_seq_one_letter_code
_entity_poly.pdbx_strand_id
1 'polypeptide(L)'
;MNRTVPILAITVLSLTSSALAWGEDGGGVVKGGATTTVAGGTGAPDFTPVITKLTFHWRDGQGRFECLALAPTSARAGNPGSGNFDTNVMYVTGAITGVQINGSVAVLTGSATVTGLGAGTNVPFTATAERGGPGTTFVLTISGLTFHETILEGQISF
;
A
#
# COMPACT_ATOMS: atom_id res chain seq x y z
N MET A 1 33.80 -17.34 68.98
CA MET A 1 32.41 -17.23 68.49
C MET A 1 32.30 -15.91 67.73
N ASN A 2 32.52 -15.96 66.41
CA ASN A 2 32.57 -14.77 65.54
C ASN A 2 31.23 -14.54 64.84
N ARG A 3 30.80 -13.27 64.82
CA ARG A 3 29.60 -12.72 64.16
C ARG A 3 29.88 -12.46 62.68
N THR A 4 28.87 -12.57 61.81
CA THR A 4 28.74 -11.93 60.47
C THR A 4 27.35 -12.30 59.90
N VAL A 5 26.33 -11.43 59.97
CA VAL A 5 25.92 -10.31 59.07
C VAL A 5 25.53 -10.77 57.65
N PRO A 6 24.29 -10.51 57.17
CA PRO A 6 23.76 -11.02 55.90
C PRO A 6 24.24 -10.22 54.69
N ILE A 7 24.52 -10.91 53.58
CA ILE A 7 24.88 -10.30 52.30
C ILE A 7 23.61 -10.15 51.45
N LEU A 8 23.23 -8.90 51.18
CA LEU A 8 22.18 -8.53 50.24
C LEU A 8 22.76 -8.56 48.82
N ALA A 9 22.29 -9.46 47.96
CA ALA A 9 22.67 -9.51 46.55
C ALA A 9 21.79 -8.54 45.73
N ILE A 10 22.38 -7.49 45.17
CA ILE A 10 21.73 -6.60 44.21
C ILE A 10 22.04 -7.12 42.80
N THR A 11 21.04 -7.69 42.13
CA THR A 11 21.15 -8.13 40.74
C THR A 11 20.91 -6.93 39.82
N VAL A 12 21.96 -6.48 39.13
CA VAL A 12 21.85 -5.44 38.09
C VAL A 12 21.38 -6.11 36.80
N LEU A 13 20.17 -5.78 36.36
CA LEU A 13 19.61 -6.25 35.09
C LEU A 13 20.03 -5.28 33.97
N SER A 14 21.03 -5.66 33.17
CA SER A 14 21.47 -4.91 32.00
C SER A 14 20.46 -5.05 30.87
N LEU A 15 19.67 -3.99 30.65
CA LEU A 15 18.82 -3.84 29.45
C LEU A 15 19.72 -3.65 28.23
N THR A 16 19.94 -4.71 27.46
CA THR A 16 20.55 -4.60 26.13
C THR A 16 19.51 -4.01 25.18
N SER A 17 19.58 -2.71 24.93
CA SER A 17 18.85 -2.06 23.85
C SER A 17 19.26 -2.73 22.53
N SER A 18 18.38 -3.58 22.01
CA SER A 18 18.53 -4.13 20.67
C SER A 18 18.21 -2.99 19.71
N ALA A 19 19.23 -2.23 19.30
CA ALA A 19 19.13 -1.41 18.11
C ALA A 19 18.81 -2.38 16.97
N LEU A 20 17.59 -2.33 16.45
CA LEU A 20 17.27 -2.94 15.17
C LEU A 20 18.30 -2.37 14.19
N ALA A 21 19.15 -3.22 13.64
CA ALA A 21 20.00 -2.83 12.53
C ALA A 21 19.07 -2.72 11.32
N TRP A 22 18.77 -1.49 10.91
CA TRP A 22 18.05 -1.22 9.68
C TRP A 22 19.02 -1.52 8.56
N GLY A 23 18.81 -2.64 7.86
CA GLY A 23 19.60 -2.97 6.68
C GLY A 23 19.29 -1.97 5.59
N GLU A 24 20.20 -1.03 5.36
CA GLU A 24 20.34 -0.32 4.09
C GLU A 24 20.92 -1.29 3.06
N ASP A 25 20.07 -2.15 2.50
CA ASP A 25 20.39 -2.86 1.27
C ASP A 25 19.91 -2.04 0.06
N GLY A 26 20.83 -1.20 -0.39
CA GLY A 26 21.10 -0.77 -1.77
C GLY A 26 19.93 -0.66 -2.76
N GLY A 27 19.68 0.57 -3.23
CA GLY A 27 19.51 0.90 -4.66
C GLY A 27 18.54 0.08 -5.52
N GLY A 28 17.55 -0.58 -4.92
CA GLY A 28 16.58 -1.42 -5.64
C GLY A 28 15.58 -0.57 -6.40
N VAL A 29 15.35 -0.90 -7.68
CA VAL A 29 14.26 -0.29 -8.45
C VAL A 29 12.98 -1.07 -8.18
N VAL A 30 11.96 -0.39 -7.68
CA VAL A 30 10.62 -0.95 -7.51
C VAL A 30 9.67 -0.23 -8.44
N LYS A 31 9.08 -0.95 -9.38
CA LYS A 31 8.20 -0.35 -10.39
C LYS A 31 7.04 -1.26 -10.74
N GLY A 32 5.94 -0.64 -11.11
CA GLY A 32 4.76 -1.35 -11.55
C GLY A 32 3.84 -0.46 -12.34
N GLY A 33 3.10 -1.06 -13.26
CA GLY A 33 2.03 -0.43 -14.00
C GLY A 33 0.98 -1.48 -14.28
N ALA A 34 -0.25 -1.26 -13.82
CA ALA A 34 -1.29 -2.26 -13.88
C ALA A 34 -2.69 -1.66 -14.02
N THR A 35 -3.56 -2.42 -14.66
CA THR A 35 -5.00 -2.30 -14.50
C THR A 35 -5.44 -3.36 -13.50
N THR A 36 -6.21 -2.97 -12.49
CA THR A 36 -6.67 -3.87 -11.43
C THR A 36 -8.19 -3.80 -11.27
N THR A 37 -8.75 -4.75 -10.51
CA THR A 37 -10.13 -4.64 -10.00
C THR A 37 -10.12 -4.65 -8.48
N VAL A 38 -10.96 -3.80 -7.87
CA VAL A 38 -11.17 -3.77 -6.41
C VAL A 38 -12.13 -4.89 -6.02
N ALA A 39 -11.68 -5.77 -5.13
CA ALA A 39 -12.50 -6.86 -4.59
C ALA A 39 -13.75 -6.31 -3.90
N GLY A 40 -14.93 -6.78 -4.32
CA GLY A 40 -16.22 -6.34 -3.78
C GLY A 40 -16.67 -4.94 -4.23
N GLY A 41 -15.89 -4.25 -5.07
CA GLY A 41 -16.24 -2.92 -5.58
C GLY A 41 -16.43 -1.89 -4.46
N THR A 42 -17.51 -1.13 -4.51
CA THR A 42 -17.89 -0.17 -3.45
C THR A 42 -18.45 -0.82 -2.17
N GLY A 43 -18.58 -2.15 -2.14
CA GLY A 43 -19.21 -2.87 -1.03
C GLY A 43 -20.74 -2.71 -0.98
N ALA A 44 -21.35 -3.31 0.03
CA ALA A 44 -22.80 -3.31 0.23
C ALA A 44 -23.36 -1.89 0.44
N PRO A 45 -24.60 -1.60 0.00
CA PRO A 45 -25.51 -2.53 -0.69
C PRO A 45 -25.34 -2.57 -2.21
N ASP A 46 -24.63 -1.61 -2.81
CA ASP A 46 -24.65 -1.40 -4.26
C ASP A 46 -23.61 -2.24 -5.03
N PHE A 47 -22.50 -2.64 -4.39
CA PHE A 47 -21.43 -3.46 -4.97
C PHE A 47 -20.97 -2.99 -6.36
N THR A 48 -20.93 -1.67 -6.57
CA THR A 48 -20.53 -1.08 -7.85
C THR A 48 -19.10 -1.49 -8.15
N PRO A 49 -18.81 -2.13 -9.29
CA PRO A 49 -17.46 -2.57 -9.60
C PRO A 49 -16.54 -1.37 -9.79
N VAL A 50 -15.28 -1.52 -9.37
CA VAL A 50 -14.25 -0.49 -9.53
C VAL A 50 -13.03 -1.12 -10.19
N ILE A 51 -12.51 -0.43 -11.21
CA ILE A 51 -11.23 -0.75 -11.84
C ILE A 51 -10.26 0.37 -11.48
N THR A 52 -9.02 0.03 -11.17
CA THR A 52 -7.97 1.03 -11.02
C THR A 52 -6.94 0.92 -12.14
N LYS A 53 -6.34 2.05 -12.48
CA LYS A 53 -5.13 2.14 -13.31
C LYS A 53 -4.07 2.77 -12.45
N LEU A 54 -3.08 1.97 -12.08
CA LEU A 54 -2.01 2.38 -11.19
C LEU A 54 -0.65 2.34 -11.88
N THR A 55 0.23 3.23 -11.45
CA THR A 55 1.64 3.20 -11.80
C THR A 55 2.48 3.69 -10.63
N PHE A 56 3.62 3.05 -10.42
CA PHE A 56 4.64 3.52 -9.51
C PHE A 56 6.02 3.23 -10.05
N HIS A 57 6.94 4.09 -9.65
CA HIS A 57 8.35 3.88 -9.86
C HIS A 57 9.12 4.49 -8.69
N TRP A 58 9.98 3.69 -8.08
CA TRP A 58 10.89 4.04 -7.01
C TRP A 58 12.31 3.66 -7.40
N ARG A 59 13.24 4.57 -7.17
CA ARG A 59 14.67 4.38 -7.40
C ARG A 59 15.45 5.36 -6.53
N ASP A 60 16.55 4.90 -5.93
CA ASP A 60 17.53 5.74 -5.23
C ASP A 60 16.91 6.69 -4.19
N GLY A 61 15.95 6.20 -3.41
CA GLY A 61 15.33 6.99 -2.35
C GLY A 61 14.22 7.94 -2.81
N GLN A 62 13.81 7.88 -4.08
CA GLN A 62 12.77 8.74 -4.62
C GLN A 62 11.79 7.98 -5.52
N GLY A 63 10.53 8.39 -5.51
CA GLY A 63 9.54 7.79 -6.39
C GLY A 63 8.18 8.45 -6.34
N ARG A 64 7.32 8.02 -7.25
CA ARG A 64 5.97 8.53 -7.41
C ARG A 64 4.98 7.38 -7.49
N PHE A 65 3.79 7.63 -6.96
CA PHE A 65 2.64 6.75 -7.05
C PHE A 65 1.48 7.51 -7.67
N GLU A 66 0.85 6.88 -8.65
CA GLU A 66 -0.35 7.37 -9.33
C GLU A 66 -1.37 6.24 -9.34
N CYS A 67 -2.62 6.52 -8.99
CA CYS A 67 -3.73 5.57 -9.07
C CYS A 67 -5.02 6.29 -9.44
N LEU A 68 -5.60 5.91 -10.58
CA LEU A 68 -6.90 6.38 -11.04
C LEU A 68 -7.92 5.27 -10.84
N ALA A 69 -8.96 5.51 -10.04
CA ALA A 69 -10.08 4.60 -9.88
C ALA A 69 -11.26 5.05 -10.75
N LEU A 70 -11.81 4.09 -11.49
CA LEU A 70 -12.93 4.27 -12.42
C LEU A 70 -14.09 3.37 -12.00
N ALA A 71 -15.31 3.89 -12.14
CA ALA A 71 -16.56 3.16 -11.94
C ALA A 71 -17.50 3.38 -13.14
N PRO A 72 -18.55 2.55 -13.30
CA PRO A 72 -19.56 2.75 -14.34
C PRO A 72 -20.33 4.06 -14.22
N THR A 73 -20.65 4.69 -15.36
CA THR A 73 -21.48 5.91 -15.46
C THR A 73 -22.94 5.65 -15.06
N SER A 74 -23.24 5.63 -13.76
CA SER A 74 -24.61 5.53 -13.17
C SER A 74 -25.51 4.35 -13.61
N ALA A 75 -25.10 3.59 -14.62
CA ALA A 75 -25.82 2.48 -15.20
C ALA A 75 -25.71 1.31 -14.24
N ARG A 76 -26.83 0.99 -13.58
CA ARG A 76 -26.93 -0.20 -12.73
C ARG A 76 -26.64 -1.46 -13.54
N ALA A 77 -26.12 -2.48 -12.87
CA ALA A 77 -25.93 -3.80 -13.47
C ALA A 77 -27.18 -4.26 -14.26
N GLY A 78 -26.96 -4.80 -15.46
CA GLY A 78 -28.02 -5.23 -16.37
C GLY A 78 -28.55 -4.14 -17.31
N ASN A 79 -28.07 -2.90 -17.20
CA ASN A 79 -28.42 -1.82 -18.13
C ASN A 79 -27.30 -1.55 -19.14
N PRO A 80 -27.63 -1.07 -20.36
CA PRO A 80 -26.62 -0.61 -21.31
C PRO A 80 -25.63 0.37 -20.67
N GLY A 81 -24.33 0.15 -20.90
CA GLY A 81 -23.27 0.98 -20.34
C GLY A 81 -22.79 0.57 -18.94
N SER A 82 -23.40 -0.42 -18.28
CA SER A 82 -22.96 -0.87 -16.95
C SER A 82 -21.56 -1.50 -16.91
N GLY A 83 -20.95 -1.77 -18.08
CA GLY A 83 -19.57 -2.23 -18.22
C GLY A 83 -18.57 -1.13 -18.60
N ASN A 84 -19.01 0.12 -18.76
CA ASN A 84 -18.15 1.23 -19.17
C ASN A 84 -17.58 1.93 -17.94
N PHE A 85 -16.32 1.66 -17.59
CA PHE A 85 -15.64 2.29 -16.46
C PHE A 85 -15.05 3.64 -16.86
N ASP A 86 -15.87 4.68 -16.89
CA ASP A 86 -15.52 6.01 -17.39
C ASP A 86 -15.71 7.14 -16.37
N THR A 87 -16.29 6.85 -15.21
CA THR A 87 -16.44 7.82 -14.12
C THR A 87 -15.22 7.79 -13.22
N ASN A 88 -14.46 8.88 -13.18
CA ASN A 88 -13.38 9.07 -12.20
C ASN A 88 -13.98 9.27 -10.81
N VAL A 89 -13.84 8.27 -9.95
CA VAL A 89 -14.34 8.30 -8.58
C VAL A 89 -13.25 8.64 -7.57
N MET A 90 -11.98 8.44 -7.93
CA MET A 90 -10.84 8.74 -7.09
C MET A 90 -9.57 8.82 -7.93
N TYR A 91 -8.74 9.82 -7.65
CA TYR A 91 -7.39 9.89 -8.19
C TYR A 91 -6.40 10.19 -7.06
N VAL A 92 -5.34 9.39 -7.00
CA VAL A 92 -4.26 9.49 -6.02
C VAL A 92 -2.98 9.81 -6.77
N THR A 93 -2.31 10.89 -6.37
CA THR A 93 -0.99 11.26 -6.90
C THR A 93 -0.08 11.69 -5.76
N GLY A 94 1.08 11.06 -5.65
CA GLY A 94 1.89 11.21 -4.44
C GLY A 94 3.35 10.84 -4.61
N ALA A 95 4.14 11.28 -3.63
CA ALA A 95 5.52 10.85 -3.48
C ALA A 95 5.55 9.57 -2.67
N ILE A 96 6.31 8.59 -3.15
CA ILE A 96 6.78 7.50 -2.31
C ILE A 96 7.94 8.07 -1.49
N THR A 97 8.05 7.71 -0.23
CA THR A 97 9.12 8.14 0.68
C THR A 97 9.89 6.97 1.27
N GLY A 98 9.36 5.75 1.16
CA GLY A 98 10.03 4.54 1.60
C GLY A 98 9.53 3.31 0.87
N VAL A 99 10.41 2.32 0.72
CA VAL A 99 10.08 1.00 0.19
C VAL A 99 10.77 -0.06 1.04
N GLN A 100 10.03 -1.11 1.38
CA GLN A 100 10.55 -2.31 2.04
C GLN A 100 10.19 -3.53 1.19
N ILE A 101 11.18 -4.37 0.88
CA ILE A 101 10.97 -5.60 0.11
C ILE A 101 11.13 -6.80 1.03
N ASN A 102 10.17 -7.71 1.01
CA ASN A 102 10.23 -9.01 1.68
C ASN A 102 9.81 -10.10 0.69
N GLY A 103 10.81 -10.80 0.13
CA GLY A 103 10.59 -11.82 -0.88
C GLY A 103 9.89 -11.25 -2.13
N SER A 104 8.68 -11.74 -2.41
CA SER A 104 7.87 -11.30 -3.56
C SER A 104 6.98 -10.08 -3.27
N VAL A 105 7.07 -9.47 -2.08
CA VAL A 105 6.20 -8.36 -1.68
C VAL A 105 7.02 -7.09 -1.45
N ALA A 106 6.57 -5.97 -2.01
CA ALA A 106 7.08 -4.64 -1.73
C ALA A 106 6.02 -3.80 -1.01
N VAL A 107 6.40 -3.18 0.11
CA VAL A 107 5.58 -2.22 0.83
C VAL A 107 6.10 -0.83 0.53
N LEU A 108 5.30 -0.02 -0.16
CA LEU A 108 5.59 1.38 -0.48
C LEU A 108 4.85 2.28 0.53
N THR A 109 5.55 3.24 1.10
CA THR A 109 4.97 4.26 1.99
C THR A 109 5.20 5.65 1.41
N GLY A 110 4.29 6.58 1.68
CA GLY A 110 4.40 7.92 1.13
C GLY A 110 3.26 8.85 1.55
N SER A 111 3.16 9.97 0.84
CA SER A 111 2.06 10.93 0.98
C SER A 111 1.52 11.33 -0.39
N ALA A 112 0.22 11.56 -0.47
CA ALA A 112 -0.48 11.85 -1.72
C ALA A 112 -1.54 12.94 -1.57
N THR A 113 -1.87 13.54 -2.70
CA THR A 113 -3.12 14.28 -2.90
C THR A 113 -4.14 13.32 -3.49
N VAL A 114 -5.34 13.33 -2.92
CA VAL A 114 -6.47 12.50 -3.32
C VAL A 114 -7.61 13.40 -3.78
N THR A 115 -8.21 13.07 -4.91
CA THR A 115 -9.49 13.65 -5.36
C THR A 115 -10.61 12.62 -5.25
N GLY A 116 -11.87 13.08 -5.22
CA GLY A 116 -13.03 12.21 -5.15
C GLY A 116 -13.15 11.51 -3.79
N LEU A 117 -13.32 10.19 -3.80
CA LEU A 117 -13.43 9.40 -2.57
C LEU A 117 -12.14 9.53 -1.74
N GLY A 118 -12.30 9.93 -0.47
CA GLY A 118 -11.16 10.14 0.42
C GLY A 118 -10.34 11.40 0.10
N ALA A 119 -10.95 12.40 -0.54
CA ALA A 119 -10.27 13.64 -0.93
C ALA A 119 -9.50 14.30 0.23
N GLY A 120 -8.30 14.78 -0.09
CA GLY A 120 -7.40 15.42 0.86
C GLY A 120 -6.01 15.65 0.28
N THR A 121 -5.19 16.45 0.96
CA THR A 121 -3.82 16.75 0.56
C THR A 121 -2.86 16.28 1.64
N ASN A 122 -1.68 15.81 1.23
CA ASN A 122 -0.65 15.25 2.13
C ASN A 122 -1.19 14.09 2.97
N VAL A 123 -2.08 13.29 2.41
CA VAL A 123 -2.64 12.12 3.07
C VAL A 123 -1.58 11.01 3.05
N PRO A 124 -1.23 10.40 4.19
CA PRO A 124 -0.32 9.28 4.20
C PRO A 124 -0.96 8.07 3.50
N PHE A 125 -0.15 7.31 2.77
CA PHE A 125 -0.58 6.05 2.17
C PHE A 125 0.41 4.93 2.45
N THR A 126 -0.10 3.71 2.36
CA THR A 126 0.70 2.48 2.25
C THR A 126 0.15 1.67 1.08
N ALA A 127 1.03 1.23 0.20
CA ALA A 127 0.72 0.32 -0.89
C ALA A 127 1.52 -0.97 -0.72
N THR A 128 0.85 -2.12 -0.75
CA THR A 128 1.49 -3.44 -0.73
C THR A 128 1.36 -4.06 -2.11
N ALA A 129 2.49 -4.32 -2.75
CA ALA A 129 2.59 -4.76 -4.13
C ALA A 129 3.23 -6.14 -4.20
N GLU A 130 2.49 -7.12 -4.72
CA GLU A 130 3.03 -8.45 -5.00
C GLU A 130 3.65 -8.50 -6.40
N ARG A 131 4.89 -8.98 -6.48
CA ARG A 131 5.63 -9.16 -7.73
C ARG A 131 4.89 -10.11 -8.65
N GLY A 132 4.68 -9.69 -9.90
CA GLY A 132 4.06 -10.52 -10.93
C GLY A 132 3.10 -9.73 -11.81
N GLY A 133 2.22 -10.44 -12.51
CA GLY A 133 1.26 -9.88 -13.46
C GLY A 133 -0.18 -10.29 -13.11
N PRO A 134 -1.02 -10.63 -14.11
CA PRO A 134 -2.41 -10.99 -13.87
C PRO A 134 -2.58 -12.06 -12.77
N GLY A 135 -3.50 -11.79 -11.84
CA GLY A 135 -3.79 -12.66 -10.70
C GLY A 135 -3.00 -12.34 -9.42
N THR A 136 -1.96 -11.51 -9.46
CA THR A 136 -1.29 -11.06 -8.23
C THR A 136 -2.02 -9.90 -7.56
N THR A 137 -1.68 -9.65 -6.30
CA THR A 137 -2.39 -8.68 -5.46
C THR A 137 -1.69 -7.32 -5.39
N PHE A 138 -2.51 -6.28 -5.27
CA PHE A 138 -2.10 -4.95 -4.88
C PHE A 138 -3.06 -4.44 -3.80
N VAL A 139 -2.55 -3.87 -2.71
CA VAL A 139 -3.40 -3.35 -1.63
C VAL A 139 -3.03 -1.90 -1.37
N LEU A 140 -3.98 -0.98 -1.52
CA LEU A 140 -3.81 0.43 -1.21
C LEU A 140 -4.57 0.80 0.05
N THR A 141 -3.87 1.29 1.07
CA THR A 141 -4.46 1.94 2.24
C THR A 141 -4.18 3.44 2.20
N ILE A 142 -5.24 4.25 2.14
CA ILE A 142 -5.17 5.71 2.06
C ILE A 142 -6.49 6.32 2.53
N SER A 143 -6.46 7.50 3.15
CA SER A 143 -7.66 8.22 3.61
C SER A 143 -8.57 7.39 4.54
N GLY A 144 -8.01 6.47 5.32
CA GLY A 144 -8.76 5.55 6.18
C GLY A 144 -9.49 4.42 5.44
N LEU A 145 -9.30 4.31 4.12
CA LEU A 145 -9.85 3.26 3.26
C LEU A 145 -8.76 2.24 2.94
N THR A 146 -9.16 0.99 2.70
CA THR A 146 -8.27 -0.07 2.21
C THR A 146 -8.91 -0.76 1.01
N PHE A 147 -8.20 -0.74 -0.11
CA PHE A 147 -8.62 -1.34 -1.37
C PHE A 147 -7.80 -2.59 -1.61
N HIS A 148 -8.45 -3.75 -1.63
CA HIS A 148 -7.84 -5.01 -2.01
C HIS A 148 -8.03 -5.19 -3.51
N GLU A 149 -6.95 -5.20 -4.27
CA GLU A 149 -6.98 -5.19 -5.72
C GLU A 149 -6.31 -6.44 -6.29
N THR A 150 -6.86 -6.93 -7.40
CA THR A 150 -6.25 -8.01 -8.21
C THR A 150 -5.84 -7.45 -9.56
N ILE A 151 -4.61 -7.72 -9.99
CA ILE A 151 -4.11 -7.32 -11.29
C ILE A 151 -4.85 -8.08 -12.40
N LEU A 152 -5.40 -7.34 -13.36
CA LEU A 152 -6.00 -7.87 -14.58
C LEU A 152 -4.99 -7.85 -15.74
N GLU A 153 -4.21 -6.78 -15.81
CA GLU A 153 -3.23 -6.52 -16.86
C GLU A 153 -2.03 -5.75 -16.30
N GLY A 154 -0.88 -5.88 -16.96
CA GLY A 154 0.36 -5.21 -16.56
C GLY A 154 1.25 -6.07 -15.68
N GLN A 155 2.19 -5.42 -14.99
CA GLN A 155 3.19 -6.12 -14.18
C GLN A 155 3.81 -5.24 -13.09
N ILE A 156 4.28 -5.91 -12.04
CA ILE A 156 5.06 -5.36 -10.94
C ILE A 156 6.40 -6.09 -10.88
N SER A 157 7.49 -5.34 -10.78
CA SER A 157 8.86 -5.84 -10.80
C SER A 157 9.76 -5.13 -9.80
N PHE A 158 10.59 -5.92 -9.13
CA PHE A 158 11.70 -5.56 -8.24
C PHE A 158 12.50 -6.83 -7.93
#